data_AF-A0A2E2UYW7-F1
#
_entry.id   AF-A0A2E2UYW7-F1
#
_cell.length_a   1.000
_cell.length_b   1.000
_cell.length_c   1.000
_cell.angle_alpha   90.00
_cell.angle_beta   90.00
_cell.angle_gamma   90.00
#
_symmetry.space_group_name_H-M   'P 1'
#
loop_
_entity.id
_entity.type
_entity.pdbx_description
1 polymer ?
#
loop_
_entity_poly.entity_id
_entity_poly.type
_entity_poly.pdbx_seq_one_letter_code
_entity_poly.pdbx_strand_id
1 'polypeptide(L)'
;MIRTRDFLIYIGVLLLLLVGTTLTGVTRFSSTGIVFAEPNFDLIPVAPEAYVPEPDENKADRLAWFRSLIKVNPAPSDDLENDDLSTLKSVEYCSGHRTLIPSRPIKRLEVGGDEISLYNDINTTEPFVVLPVRSIRSTFDTCLPDNIIGVTANRVGDVWKPLLNSDISKYSNYQANQLVGYARDGFPIYGMAEDTQELDSCGGHYVDFSYRYQLQADAEGIILCYAGLPELLEL
;
A
#
# COMPACT_ATOMS: atom_id res chain seq x y z
N MET A 1 -61.91 -14.53 27.50
CA MET A 1 -62.08 -13.13 27.94
C MET A 1 -60.68 -12.60 28.24
N ILE A 2 -60.10 -11.84 27.30
CA ILE A 2 -58.72 -11.32 27.45
C ILE A 2 -58.75 -10.24 28.54
N ARG A 3 -57.87 -10.37 29.54
CA ARG A 3 -57.74 -9.34 30.59
C ARG A 3 -57.15 -8.09 29.96
N THR A 4 -57.68 -6.92 30.32
CA THR A 4 -57.24 -5.60 29.83
C THR A 4 -55.73 -5.39 29.96
N ARG A 5 -55.09 -6.01 30.97
CA ARG A 5 -53.64 -6.01 31.13
C ARG A 5 -52.89 -6.69 29.97
N ASP A 6 -53.36 -7.85 29.52
CA ASP A 6 -52.68 -8.63 28.48
C ASP A 6 -52.83 -7.95 27.11
N PHE A 7 -53.94 -7.22 26.90
CA PHE A 7 -54.17 -6.40 25.71
C PHE A 7 -53.19 -5.22 25.61
N LEU A 8 -52.92 -4.53 26.73
CA LEU A 8 -51.97 -3.41 26.76
C LEU A 8 -50.54 -3.85 26.48
N ILE A 9 -50.13 -5.01 27.00
CA ILE A 9 -48.80 -5.59 26.72
C ILE A 9 -48.67 -5.91 25.23
N TYR A 10 -49.71 -6.48 24.62
CA TYR A 10 -49.71 -6.83 23.21
C TYR A 10 -49.57 -5.60 22.30
N ILE A 11 -50.30 -4.51 22.61
CA ILE A 11 -50.18 -3.23 21.88
C ILE A 11 -48.78 -2.63 22.03
N GLY A 12 -48.20 -2.68 23.24
CA GLY A 12 -46.85 -2.16 23.49
C GLY A 12 -45.78 -2.88 22.66
N VAL A 13 -45.82 -4.21 22.60
CA VAL A 13 -44.90 -5.02 21.79
C VAL A 13 -45.08 -4.74 20.29
N LEU A 14 -46.33 -4.60 19.84
CA LEU A 14 -46.64 -4.29 18.44
C LEU A 14 -46.11 -2.90 18.01
N LEU A 15 -46.23 -1.90 18.89
CA LEU A 15 -45.67 -0.57 18.65
C LEU A 15 -44.14 -0.59 18.60
N LEU A 16 -43.49 -1.33 19.52
CA LEU A 16 -42.04 -1.45 19.55
C LEU A 16 -41.51 -2.16 18.29
N LEU A 17 -42.22 -3.18 17.81
CA LEU A 17 -41.92 -3.83 16.53
C LEU A 17 -42.09 -2.89 15.33
N LEU A 18 -43.15 -2.07 15.28
CA LEU A 18 -43.36 -1.09 14.21
C LEU A 18 -42.28 0.00 14.18
N VAL A 19 -41.85 0.49 15.35
CA VAL A 19 -40.76 1.46 15.44
C VAL A 19 -39.41 0.82 15.06
N GLY A 20 -39.17 -0.42 15.48
CA GLY A 20 -37.95 -1.16 15.14
C GLY A 20 -37.81 -1.43 13.65
N THR A 21 -38.89 -1.88 12.98
CA THR A 21 -38.85 -2.16 11.53
C THR A 21 -38.73 -0.90 10.69
N THR A 22 -39.34 0.21 11.11
CA THR A 22 -39.23 1.50 10.39
C THR A 22 -37.82 2.11 10.50
N LEU A 23 -37.16 2.05 11.66
CA LEU A 23 -35.79 2.54 11.80
C LEU A 23 -34.77 1.71 10.99
N THR A 24 -34.96 0.39 10.92
CA THR A 24 -34.02 -0.51 10.24
C THR A 24 -34.21 -0.50 8.71
N GLY A 25 -35.39 -0.13 8.22
CA GLY A 25 -35.71 -0.10 6.78
C GLY A 25 -35.12 1.11 6.05
N VAL A 26 -35.00 2.27 6.71
CA VAL A 26 -34.49 3.50 6.07
C VAL A 26 -32.98 3.42 5.80
N THR A 27 -32.23 2.61 6.56
CA THR A 27 -30.77 2.47 6.37
C THR A 27 -30.36 1.40 5.34
N ARG A 28 -31.31 0.72 4.67
CA ARG A 28 -30.97 -0.36 3.71
C ARG A 28 -31.57 -0.25 2.30
N PHE A 29 -32.18 0.89 1.93
CA PHE A 29 -32.65 1.12 0.56
C PHE A 29 -32.14 2.45 -0.01
N SER A 30 -30.83 2.50 -0.26
CA SER A 30 -30.27 3.36 -1.31
C SER A 30 -29.27 2.55 -2.13
N SER A 31 -29.78 1.48 -2.76
CA SER A 31 -29.12 0.85 -3.91
C SER A 31 -29.77 1.36 -5.21
N THR A 32 -30.15 2.64 -5.25
CA THR A 32 -30.30 3.34 -6.54
C THR A 32 -28.94 3.25 -7.19
N GLY A 33 -28.88 2.48 -8.29
CA GLY A 33 -27.68 2.31 -9.08
C GLY A 33 -27.03 3.67 -9.28
N ILE A 34 -25.82 3.80 -8.74
CA ILE A 34 -24.89 4.83 -9.15
C ILE A 34 -24.66 4.54 -10.63
N VAL A 35 -25.40 5.23 -11.48
CA VAL A 35 -25.02 5.42 -12.86
C VAL A 35 -23.71 6.18 -12.76
N PHE A 36 -22.60 5.46 -12.86
CA PHE A 36 -21.32 6.08 -13.12
C PHE A 36 -21.51 6.85 -14.42
N ALA A 37 -21.69 8.16 -14.30
CA ALA A 37 -21.42 9.04 -15.42
C ALA A 37 -19.98 8.75 -15.79
N GLU A 38 -19.78 8.12 -16.96
CA GLU A 38 -18.46 7.96 -17.53
C GLU A 38 -17.81 9.35 -17.48
N PRO A 39 -16.69 9.53 -16.75
CA PRO A 39 -15.95 10.77 -16.86
C PRO A 39 -15.56 10.89 -18.32
N ASN A 40 -16.20 11.83 -19.01
CA ASN A 40 -15.80 12.25 -20.33
C ASN A 40 -14.47 12.99 -20.11
N PHE A 41 -13.38 12.23 -20.11
CA PHE A 41 -12.05 12.79 -20.17
C PHE A 41 -11.93 13.40 -21.56
N ASP A 42 -12.33 14.67 -21.68
CA ASP A 42 -11.88 15.53 -22.76
C ASP A 42 -10.35 15.53 -22.67
N LEU A 43 -9.75 14.65 -23.44
CA LEU A 43 -8.32 14.57 -23.67
C LEU A 43 -7.93 15.91 -24.26
N ILE A 44 -7.54 16.86 -23.40
CA ILE A 44 -6.75 18.01 -23.83
C ILE A 44 -5.47 17.37 -24.37
N PRO A 45 -5.19 17.47 -25.69
CA PRO A 45 -3.94 16.97 -26.23
C PRO A 45 -2.84 17.87 -25.72
N VAL A 46 -2.32 17.58 -24.52
CA VAL A 46 -1.02 18.07 -24.09
C VAL A 46 -0.04 17.28 -24.91
N ALA A 47 0.28 17.78 -26.10
CA ALA A 47 1.42 17.30 -26.85
C ALA A 47 2.64 17.53 -25.94
N PRO A 48 3.32 16.48 -25.44
CA PRO A 48 4.63 16.70 -24.86
C PRO A 48 5.49 17.21 -26.02
N GLU A 49 5.91 18.47 -25.96
CA GLU A 49 7.04 18.94 -26.76
C GLU A 49 8.27 18.17 -26.27
N ALA A 50 8.41 16.94 -26.75
CA ALA A 50 9.64 16.21 -26.66
C ALA A 50 10.65 17.00 -27.49
N TYR A 51 11.59 17.66 -26.81
CA TYR A 51 12.75 18.26 -27.44
C TYR A 51 13.52 17.15 -28.15
N VAL A 52 13.30 17.01 -29.45
CA VAL A 52 14.06 16.14 -30.34
C VAL A 52 15.25 16.98 -30.82
N PRO A 53 16.47 16.75 -30.33
CA PRO A 53 17.63 17.48 -30.83
C PRO A 53 17.81 17.19 -32.32
N GLU A 54 18.01 18.25 -33.10
CA GLU A 54 18.17 18.18 -34.55
C GLU A 54 19.38 17.30 -34.94
N PRO A 55 19.31 16.55 -36.05
CA PRO A 55 20.25 15.47 -36.39
C PRO A 55 21.66 15.91 -36.82
N ASP A 56 21.99 17.20 -36.69
CA ASP A 56 23.23 17.76 -37.26
C ASP A 56 24.39 17.81 -36.25
N GLU A 57 24.17 17.36 -35.02
CA GLU A 57 25.21 17.32 -34.00
C GLU A 57 26.13 16.10 -34.19
N ASN A 58 27.38 16.41 -34.53
CA ASN A 58 28.47 15.47 -34.71
C ASN A 58 28.53 14.49 -33.51
N LYS A 59 28.69 13.19 -33.76
CA LYS A 59 28.73 12.15 -32.68
C LYS A 59 29.73 12.49 -31.58
N ALA A 60 30.79 13.21 -31.91
CA ALA A 60 31.80 13.69 -30.95
C ALA A 60 31.22 14.68 -29.93
N ASP A 61 30.34 15.59 -30.36
CA ASP A 61 29.74 16.62 -29.50
C ASP A 61 28.68 16.03 -28.57
N ARG A 62 27.89 15.05 -29.05
CA ARG A 62 26.98 14.27 -28.17
C ARG A 62 27.73 13.52 -27.08
N LEU A 63 28.88 12.92 -27.41
CA LEU A 63 29.73 12.24 -26.43
C LEU A 63 30.35 13.22 -25.42
N ALA A 64 30.74 14.42 -25.86
CA ALA A 64 31.24 15.47 -24.96
C ALA A 64 30.13 15.98 -24.02
N TRP A 65 28.92 16.15 -24.52
CA TRP A 65 27.75 16.54 -23.72
C TRP A 65 27.39 15.48 -22.68
N PHE A 66 27.29 14.20 -23.05
CA PHE A 66 27.03 13.11 -22.10
C PHE A 66 28.13 13.02 -21.02
N ARG A 67 29.40 13.20 -21.39
CA ARG A 67 30.52 13.23 -20.42
C ARG A 67 30.45 14.42 -19.47
N SER A 68 29.86 15.54 -19.90
CA SER A 68 29.68 16.72 -19.05
C SER A 68 28.60 16.52 -17.97
N LEU A 69 27.55 15.76 -18.29
CA LEU A 69 26.51 15.36 -17.32
C LEU A 69 27.02 14.34 -16.29
N ILE A 70 28.05 13.56 -16.65
CA ILE A 70 28.68 12.54 -15.77
C ILE A 70 29.81 13.14 -14.91
N LYS A 71 29.99 14.47 -14.85
CA LYS A 71 30.75 15.09 -13.75
C LYS A 71 29.94 15.04 -12.45
N VAL A 72 29.74 13.80 -12.00
CA VAL A 72 29.38 13.38 -10.67
C VAL A 72 30.45 13.94 -9.74
N ASN A 73 29.99 14.52 -8.62
CA ASN A 73 30.82 14.89 -7.48
C ASN A 73 31.92 13.83 -7.26
N PRO A 74 33.18 14.24 -7.04
CA PRO A 74 34.22 13.28 -6.71
C PRO A 74 33.72 12.38 -5.58
N ALA A 75 33.76 11.07 -5.82
CA ALA A 75 33.41 10.07 -4.83
C ALA A 75 34.13 10.40 -3.52
N PRO A 76 33.44 10.38 -2.35
CA PRO A 76 34.15 10.38 -1.08
C PRO A 76 35.14 9.22 -1.10
N SER A 77 36.39 9.52 -0.80
CA SER A 77 37.48 8.55 -0.75
C SER A 77 37.10 7.39 0.16
N ASP A 78 37.22 6.18 -0.39
CA ASP A 78 37.04 4.89 0.27
C ASP A 78 38.02 4.74 1.45
N ASP A 79 37.52 5.03 2.65
CA ASP A 79 37.87 4.29 3.86
C ASP A 79 36.67 3.40 4.20
N LEU A 80 36.42 2.39 3.37
CA LEU A 80 35.48 1.32 3.67
C LEU A 80 36.15 0.35 4.65
N GLU A 81 36.05 0.67 5.94
CA GLU A 81 36.05 -0.35 6.98
C GLU A 81 35.00 -1.41 6.61
N ASN A 82 35.38 -2.68 6.77
CA ASN A 82 34.47 -3.82 6.61
C ASN A 82 33.38 -3.75 7.68
N ASP A 83 32.35 -2.94 7.44
CA ASP A 83 31.15 -2.93 8.25
C ASP A 83 30.34 -4.18 7.90
N ASP A 84 30.52 -5.17 8.77
CA ASP A 84 29.68 -6.32 9.03
C ASP A 84 28.27 -6.26 8.39
N LEU A 85 28.14 -6.96 7.25
CA LEU A 85 26.87 -7.38 6.62
C LEU A 85 26.12 -8.43 7.48
N SER A 86 26.28 -8.39 8.80
CA SER A 86 25.63 -9.24 9.80
C SER A 86 24.63 -8.47 10.68
N THR A 87 24.45 -7.17 10.44
CA THR A 87 23.43 -6.35 11.12
C THR A 87 22.37 -5.80 10.15
N LEU A 88 21.75 -6.67 9.35
CA LEU A 88 20.31 -6.51 9.12
C LEU A 88 19.65 -6.72 10.48
N LYS A 89 19.62 -5.65 11.28
CA LYS A 89 18.81 -5.56 12.50
C LYS A 89 17.41 -5.92 12.04
N SER A 90 16.97 -7.15 12.31
CA SER A 90 15.56 -7.48 12.15
C SER A 90 14.87 -6.49 13.07
N VAL A 91 14.24 -5.48 12.47
CA VAL A 91 13.56 -4.49 13.26
C VAL A 91 12.37 -5.24 13.83
N GLU A 92 12.51 -5.67 15.08
CA GLU A 92 11.50 -6.39 15.82
C GLU A 92 10.45 -5.36 16.23
N TYR A 93 9.74 -4.85 15.23
CA TYR A 93 8.51 -4.11 15.41
C TYR A 93 7.51 -5.13 15.95
N CYS A 94 7.39 -5.18 17.28
CA CYS A 94 6.17 -5.39 18.06
C CYS A 94 6.41 -6.24 19.31
N SER A 95 6.49 -5.61 20.48
CA SER A 95 6.16 -6.27 21.74
C SER A 95 4.64 -6.41 21.85
N GLY A 96 4.09 -7.62 21.71
CA GLY A 96 2.67 -7.91 21.97
C GLY A 96 1.79 -8.24 20.76
N HIS A 97 2.32 -8.25 19.54
CA HIS A 97 1.56 -8.65 18.33
C HIS A 97 1.85 -10.10 17.93
N ARG A 98 0.94 -10.73 17.16
CA ARG A 98 1.15 -12.11 16.68
C ARG A 98 2.19 -12.12 15.56
N THR A 99 3.32 -12.77 15.82
CA THR A 99 4.25 -13.18 14.77
C THR A 99 3.62 -14.35 14.02
N LEU A 100 3.19 -14.13 12.77
CA LEU A 100 2.95 -15.24 11.87
C LEU A 100 4.31 -15.75 11.42
N ILE A 101 4.75 -16.87 11.99
CA ILE A 101 5.85 -17.63 11.41
C ILE A 101 5.35 -18.08 10.04
N PRO A 102 5.95 -17.64 8.92
CA PRO A 102 5.55 -18.11 7.61
C PRO A 102 5.69 -19.63 7.61
N SER A 103 4.56 -20.33 7.46
CA SER A 103 4.50 -21.80 7.55
C SER A 103 5.09 -22.51 6.34
N ARG A 104 5.65 -21.75 5.38
CA ARG A 104 6.39 -22.30 4.26
C ARG A 104 7.87 -21.97 4.45
N PRO A 105 8.76 -22.98 4.56
CA PRO A 105 10.18 -22.72 4.57
C PRO A 105 10.54 -22.01 3.27
N ILE A 106 11.08 -20.80 3.37
CA ILE A 106 11.80 -20.17 2.26
C ILE A 106 12.84 -21.20 1.84
N LYS A 107 12.71 -21.76 0.63
CA LYS A 107 13.76 -22.63 0.07
C LYS A 107 15.00 -21.77 -0.04
N ARG A 108 15.91 -21.91 0.93
CA ARG A 108 17.27 -21.38 0.85
C ARG A 108 17.89 -22.07 -0.36
N LEU A 109 18.07 -21.33 -1.45
CA LEU A 109 18.92 -21.73 -2.56
C LEU A 109 20.34 -21.85 -1.99
N GLU A 110 20.75 -23.07 -1.67
CA GLU A 110 22.14 -23.37 -1.39
C GLU A 110 22.89 -23.25 -2.72
N VAL A 111 23.59 -22.13 -2.89
CA VAL A 111 24.55 -21.93 -3.97
C VAL A 111 25.79 -22.77 -3.61
N GLY A 112 25.74 -24.06 -3.95
CA GLY A 112 26.91 -24.91 -4.03
C GLY A 112 27.74 -24.45 -5.22
N GLY A 113 29.03 -24.17 -4.97
CA GLY A 113 29.96 -23.67 -5.98
C GLY A 113 30.12 -24.65 -7.14
N ASP A 114 29.43 -24.34 -8.23
CA ASP A 114 29.82 -24.64 -9.60
C ASP A 114 29.18 -23.55 -10.47
N GLU A 115 29.91 -23.05 -11.46
CA GLU A 115 29.46 -22.00 -12.37
C GLU A 115 28.12 -22.35 -13.03
N ILE A 116 27.02 -21.84 -12.46
CA ILE A 116 25.73 -21.82 -13.12
C ILE A 116 25.76 -20.65 -14.09
N SER A 117 26.06 -20.95 -15.34
CA SER A 117 25.74 -20.10 -16.48
C SER A 117 24.22 -19.86 -16.48
N LEU A 118 23.80 -18.73 -15.91
CA LEU A 118 22.42 -18.26 -15.92
C LEU A 118 22.06 -17.89 -17.36
N TYR A 119 21.57 -18.88 -18.08
CA TYR A 119 20.96 -18.72 -19.38
C TYR A 119 19.77 -17.76 -19.24
N ASN A 120 19.86 -16.63 -19.94
CA ASN A 120 18.81 -15.61 -20.07
C ASN A 120 17.54 -16.21 -20.70
N ASP A 121 16.66 -16.79 -19.89
CA ASP A 121 15.23 -16.93 -20.25
C ASP A 121 14.45 -15.74 -19.69
N ILE A 122 14.75 -14.54 -20.21
CA ILE A 122 13.99 -13.30 -19.96
C ILE A 122 12.78 -13.27 -20.92
N ASN A 123 11.95 -14.32 -20.91
CA ASN A 123 10.69 -14.31 -21.65
C ASN A 123 9.53 -14.99 -20.91
N THR A 124 9.66 -15.20 -19.61
CA THR A 124 8.55 -15.61 -18.75
C THR A 124 7.86 -14.36 -18.22
N THR A 125 6.97 -13.79 -19.03
CA THR A 125 5.90 -12.91 -18.53
C THR A 125 5.01 -13.71 -17.58
N GLU A 126 5.33 -13.69 -16.29
CA GLU A 126 4.43 -13.66 -15.11
C GLU A 126 5.27 -13.93 -13.85
N PRO A 127 5.09 -13.15 -12.77
CA PRO A 127 3.80 -13.11 -12.09
C PRO A 127 3.23 -11.71 -11.85
N PHE A 128 1.95 -11.55 -12.18
CA PHE A 128 1.11 -10.47 -11.68
C PHE A 128 0.76 -10.80 -10.22
N VAL A 129 1.36 -10.09 -9.26
CA VAL A 129 0.93 -10.15 -7.86
C VAL A 129 -0.47 -9.53 -7.78
N VAL A 130 -1.48 -10.36 -7.53
CA VAL A 130 -2.84 -9.90 -7.21
C VAL A 130 -2.93 -9.69 -5.71
N LEU A 131 -2.94 -8.45 -5.25
CA LEU A 131 -3.26 -8.14 -3.86
C LEU A 131 -4.79 -8.07 -3.69
N PRO A 132 -5.38 -8.77 -2.70
CA PRO A 132 -6.79 -8.62 -2.40
C PRO A 132 -7.05 -7.23 -1.83
N VAL A 133 -7.94 -6.44 -2.42
CA VAL A 133 -8.33 -5.16 -1.82
C VAL A 133 -9.29 -5.41 -0.67
N ARG A 134 -8.97 -4.88 0.52
CA ARG A 134 -9.78 -5.01 1.73
C ARG A 134 -10.28 -3.65 2.19
N SER A 135 -11.48 -3.63 2.76
CA SER A 135 -12.09 -2.43 3.36
C SER A 135 -12.39 -2.58 4.86
N ILE A 136 -12.38 -3.81 5.39
CA ILE A 136 -12.70 -4.09 6.79
C ILE A 136 -11.47 -4.63 7.51
N ARG A 137 -11.06 -3.93 8.57
CA ARG A 137 -9.96 -4.31 9.48
C ARG A 137 -10.21 -5.68 10.10
N SER A 138 -9.16 -6.45 10.31
CA SER A 138 -9.22 -7.67 11.12
C SER A 138 -9.45 -7.34 12.60
N THR A 139 -9.85 -8.34 13.37
CA THR A 139 -9.95 -8.26 14.84
C THR A 139 -8.59 -8.39 15.54
N PHE A 140 -7.52 -8.63 14.78
CA PHE A 140 -6.16 -8.79 15.27
C PHE A 140 -5.16 -8.09 14.35
N ASP A 141 -4.03 -7.71 14.92
CA ASP A 141 -2.96 -7.00 14.25
C ASP A 141 -1.74 -7.95 14.12
N THR A 142 -1.06 -7.90 12.97
CA THR A 142 0.08 -8.75 12.62
C THR A 142 1.35 -7.90 12.52
N CYS A 143 2.48 -8.43 13.03
CA CYS A 143 3.77 -7.74 12.91
C CYS A 143 4.22 -7.59 11.46
N LEU A 144 5.09 -6.62 11.19
CA LEU A 144 5.78 -6.48 9.92
C LEU A 144 6.93 -7.53 9.87
N PRO A 145 6.89 -8.52 8.96
CA PRO A 145 7.92 -9.55 8.87
C PRO A 145 9.19 -9.04 8.16
N ASP A 146 9.05 -7.99 7.35
CA ASP A 146 10.08 -7.40 6.51
C ASP A 146 9.83 -5.91 6.29
N ASN A 147 10.79 -5.23 5.66
CA ASN A 147 10.68 -3.82 5.31
C ASN A 147 9.79 -3.58 4.08
N ILE A 148 9.42 -4.62 3.32
CA ILE A 148 8.57 -4.49 2.13
C ILE A 148 7.12 -4.62 2.55
N ILE A 149 6.44 -3.48 2.65
CA ILE A 149 5.10 -3.40 3.21
C ILE A 149 3.99 -3.48 2.17
N GLY A 150 4.32 -3.33 0.88
CA GLY A 150 3.31 -3.21 -0.16
C GLY A 150 3.87 -2.86 -1.54
N VAL A 151 3.01 -2.30 -2.37
CA VAL A 151 3.33 -1.81 -3.72
C VAL A 151 2.80 -0.40 -3.92
N THR A 152 3.53 0.42 -4.70
CA THR A 152 3.10 1.79 -5.03
C THR A 152 1.87 1.79 -5.92
N ALA A 153 1.04 2.83 -5.85
CA ALA A 153 -0.09 3.04 -6.75
C ALA A 153 0.36 3.67 -8.10
N ASN A 154 1.50 4.34 -8.09
CA ASN A 154 2.12 4.86 -9.30
C ASN A 154 3.00 3.79 -9.93
N ARG A 155 2.73 3.49 -11.20
CA ARG A 155 3.55 2.63 -12.03
C ARG A 155 4.66 3.45 -12.68
N VAL A 156 5.83 2.84 -12.84
CA VAL A 156 6.91 3.40 -13.68
C VAL A 156 7.09 2.47 -14.85
N GLY A 157 6.58 2.87 -16.01
CA GLY A 157 6.33 1.95 -17.13
C GLY A 157 5.25 0.93 -16.75
N ASP A 158 5.51 -0.35 -17.03
CA ASP A 158 4.58 -1.44 -16.74
C ASP A 158 4.80 -2.11 -15.37
N VAL A 159 5.74 -1.59 -14.56
CA VAL A 159 6.20 -2.24 -13.33
C VAL A 159 5.73 -1.46 -12.09
N TRP A 160 5.14 -2.19 -11.15
CA TRP A 160 4.85 -1.72 -9.80
C TRP A 160 6.12 -1.69 -8.96
N LYS A 161 6.35 -0.63 -8.19
CA LYS A 161 7.51 -0.56 -7.30
C LYS A 161 7.16 -1.11 -5.91
N PRO A 162 8.06 -1.86 -5.26
CA PRO A 162 7.86 -2.25 -3.88
C PRO A 162 7.84 -1.00 -2.99
N LEU A 163 6.93 -0.99 -2.02
CA LEU A 163 6.83 0.05 -1.03
C LEU A 163 7.60 -0.39 0.21
N LEU A 164 8.65 0.36 0.55
CA LEU A 164 9.48 0.10 1.74
C LEU A 164 8.96 0.88 2.94
N ASN A 165 8.95 0.28 4.14
CA ASN A 165 8.44 0.96 5.33
C ASN A 165 9.26 2.21 5.68
N SER A 166 10.57 2.17 5.41
CA SER A 166 11.50 3.26 5.63
C SER A 166 11.36 4.45 4.65
N ASP A 167 10.51 4.35 3.62
CA ASP A 167 10.42 5.34 2.54
C ASP A 167 9.43 6.48 2.79
N ILE A 168 9.01 6.71 4.03
CA ILE A 168 7.99 7.72 4.38
C ILE A 168 8.32 9.12 3.84
N SER A 169 9.59 9.53 3.86
CA SER A 169 10.05 10.83 3.36
C SER A 169 9.85 11.02 1.86
N LYS A 170 9.81 9.93 1.07
CA LYS A 170 9.54 10.01 -0.38
C LYS A 170 8.10 10.39 -0.69
N TYR A 171 7.20 10.14 0.26
CA TYR A 171 5.76 10.33 0.11
C TYR A 171 5.22 11.46 0.98
N SER A 172 6.07 12.24 1.64
CA SER A 172 5.66 13.33 2.54
C SER A 172 4.85 14.44 1.88
N ASN A 173 4.98 14.59 0.56
CA ASN A 173 4.23 15.58 -0.22
C ASN A 173 2.83 15.10 -0.64
N TYR A 174 2.47 13.84 -0.34
CA TYR A 174 1.14 13.31 -0.67
C TYR A 174 0.12 13.83 0.33
N GLN A 175 -0.98 14.37 -0.19
CA GLN A 175 -2.11 14.82 0.63
C GLN A 175 -2.87 13.62 1.22
N ALA A 176 -3.64 13.87 2.29
CA ALA A 176 -4.38 12.85 3.05
C ALA A 176 -5.30 11.95 2.21
N ASN A 177 -5.78 12.45 1.05
CA ASN A 177 -6.67 11.77 0.12
C ASN A 177 -5.96 11.22 -1.14
N GLN A 178 -4.65 11.40 -1.27
CA GLN A 178 -3.86 10.88 -2.38
C GLN A 178 -3.38 9.46 -2.10
N LEU A 179 -3.68 8.55 -3.01
CA LEU A 179 -3.28 7.15 -2.90
C LEU A 179 -1.78 6.99 -3.16
N VAL A 180 -1.05 6.47 -2.17
CA VAL A 180 0.37 6.14 -2.26
C VAL A 180 0.57 4.74 -2.80
N GLY A 181 -0.25 3.78 -2.34
CA GLY A 181 -0.08 2.37 -2.66
C GLY A 181 -1.06 1.45 -1.94
N TYR A 182 -0.76 0.16 -1.99
CA TYR A 182 -1.50 -0.88 -1.29
C TYR A 182 -0.54 -1.69 -0.43
N ALA A 183 -0.92 -1.89 0.83
CA ALA A 183 -0.20 -2.76 1.75
C ALA A 183 -0.41 -4.24 1.37
N ARG A 184 0.49 -5.11 1.83
CA ARG A 184 0.43 -6.56 1.59
C ARG A 184 -0.78 -7.24 2.20
N ASP A 185 -1.38 -6.66 3.22
CA ASP A 185 -2.64 -7.14 3.81
C ASP A 185 -3.88 -6.65 3.07
N GLY A 186 -3.71 -5.85 2.01
CA GLY A 186 -4.77 -5.46 1.09
C GLY A 186 -5.39 -4.09 1.34
N PHE A 187 -4.98 -3.38 2.37
CA PHE A 187 -5.52 -2.03 2.62
C PHE A 187 -4.77 -0.97 1.83
N PRO A 188 -5.47 0.08 1.37
CA PRO A 188 -4.85 1.21 0.70
C PRO A 188 -4.05 2.07 1.69
N ILE A 189 -2.94 2.61 1.22
CA ILE A 189 -2.08 3.56 1.93
C ILE A 189 -2.25 4.92 1.26
N TYR A 190 -2.65 5.91 2.03
CA TYR A 190 -2.81 7.30 1.59
C TYR A 190 -1.72 8.20 2.15
N GLY A 191 -1.65 9.44 1.67
CA GLY A 191 -0.67 10.44 2.10
C GLY A 191 -0.80 10.89 3.56
N MET A 192 -0.18 12.01 3.89
CA MET A 192 -0.06 12.51 5.26
C MET A 192 -1.42 12.77 5.91
N ALA A 193 -1.63 12.20 7.09
CA ALA A 193 -2.84 12.42 7.88
C ALA A 193 -2.97 13.90 8.28
N GLU A 194 -4.20 14.42 8.25
CA GLU A 194 -4.50 15.77 8.75
C GLU A 194 -4.53 15.79 10.28
N ASP A 195 -5.05 14.73 10.90
CA ASP A 195 -5.07 14.54 12.35
C ASP A 195 -4.57 13.13 12.70
N THR A 196 -3.39 13.05 13.33
CA THR A 196 -2.80 11.79 13.76
C THR A 196 -3.51 11.17 14.97
N GLN A 197 -4.38 11.91 15.68
CA GLN A 197 -5.11 11.39 16.84
C GLN A 197 -6.22 10.40 16.47
N GLU A 198 -6.69 10.42 15.22
CA GLU A 198 -7.70 9.48 14.72
C GLU A 198 -7.11 8.12 14.32
N LEU A 199 -5.78 8.04 14.21
CA LEU A 199 -5.08 6.83 13.76
C LEU A 199 -4.99 5.80 14.90
N ASP A 200 -5.16 4.54 14.52
CA ASP A 200 -4.94 3.41 15.41
C ASP A 200 -3.45 3.10 15.61
N SER A 201 -3.16 2.08 16.42
CA SER A 201 -1.79 1.65 16.71
C SER A 201 -1.01 1.14 15.49
N CYS A 202 -1.67 0.79 14.38
CA CYS A 202 -1.02 0.39 13.13
C CYS A 202 -0.81 1.57 12.17
N GLY A 203 -1.36 2.75 12.48
CA GLY A 203 -1.31 3.94 11.63
C GLY A 203 -2.45 4.01 10.60
N GLY A 204 -3.58 3.33 10.85
CA GLY A 204 -4.76 3.39 9.99
C GLY A 204 -6.01 3.84 10.74
N HIS A 205 -7.06 4.18 10.00
CA HIS A 205 -8.36 4.58 10.54
C HIS A 205 -9.46 4.30 9.51
N TYR A 206 -10.72 4.46 9.93
CA TYR A 206 -11.87 4.31 9.05
C TYR A 206 -12.30 5.65 8.45
N VAL A 207 -12.47 5.68 7.13
CA VAL A 207 -13.14 6.78 6.43
C VAL A 207 -14.17 6.23 5.48
N ASP A 208 -15.39 6.78 5.55
CA ASP A 208 -16.53 6.33 4.76
C ASP A 208 -16.72 4.81 4.80
N PHE A 209 -16.59 4.22 6.00
CA PHE A 209 -16.70 2.78 6.27
C PHE A 209 -15.61 1.90 5.65
N SER A 210 -14.55 2.47 5.09
CA SER A 210 -13.37 1.71 4.64
C SER A 210 -12.17 2.01 5.52
N TYR A 211 -11.48 0.95 5.96
CA TYR A 211 -10.20 1.06 6.63
C TYR A 211 -9.10 1.40 5.62
N ARG A 212 -8.19 2.29 6.01
CA ARG A 212 -7.03 2.70 5.22
C ARG A 212 -5.89 3.14 6.13
N TYR A 213 -4.65 2.97 5.65
CA TYR A 213 -3.47 3.53 6.30
C TYR A 213 -3.24 4.96 5.86
N GLN A 214 -2.62 5.77 6.72
CA GLN A 214 -2.15 7.10 6.39
C GLN A 214 -0.73 7.32 6.93
N LEU A 215 0.03 8.15 6.20
CA LEU A 215 1.36 8.54 6.63
C LEU A 215 1.30 9.49 7.82
N GLN A 216 2.30 9.38 8.69
CA GLN A 216 2.47 10.25 9.85
C GLN A 216 3.86 10.86 9.80
N ALA A 217 3.97 12.19 9.94
CA ALA A 217 5.26 12.87 9.84
C ALA A 217 6.28 12.40 10.89
N ASP A 218 5.79 12.04 12.08
CA ASP A 218 6.62 11.67 13.23
C ASP A 218 6.73 10.15 13.46
N ALA A 219 6.21 9.32 12.54
CA ALA A 219 6.30 7.86 12.66
C ALA A 219 7.63 7.30 12.14
N GLU A 220 8.06 6.18 12.73
CA GLU A 220 9.29 5.46 12.34
C GLU A 220 9.16 4.76 10.97
N GLY A 221 7.96 4.68 10.41
CA GLY A 221 7.69 4.06 9.11
C GLY A 221 6.30 4.40 8.56
N ILE A 222 6.03 3.94 7.34
CA ILE A 222 4.74 4.12 6.63
C ILE A 222 3.58 3.42 7.36
N ILE A 223 3.79 2.20 7.83
CA ILE A 223 2.87 1.46 8.71
C ILE A 223 3.64 0.88 9.90
N LEU A 224 2.95 0.67 11.02
CA LEU A 224 3.55 0.12 12.24
C LEU A 224 3.22 -1.37 12.43
N CYS A 225 2.06 -1.80 11.95
CA CYS A 225 1.63 -3.20 11.89
C CYS A 225 0.64 -3.40 10.74
N TYR A 226 0.37 -4.66 10.38
CA TYR A 226 -0.74 -5.00 9.50
C TYR A 226 -2.02 -5.18 10.32
N ALA A 227 -3.06 -4.44 9.95
CA ALA A 227 -4.41 -4.55 10.45
C ALA A 227 -5.20 -5.71 9.77
N GLY A 228 -4.54 -6.45 8.87
CA GLY A 228 -5.02 -7.68 8.26
C GLY A 228 -3.97 -8.80 8.26
N LEU A 229 -4.27 -9.85 7.47
CA LEU A 229 -3.31 -10.92 7.20
C LEU A 229 -2.51 -10.53 5.95
N PRO A 230 -1.18 -10.32 6.04
CA PRO A 230 -0.36 -9.98 4.88
C PRO A 230 -0.24 -11.17 3.93
N GLU A 231 -0.36 -10.90 2.62
CA GLU A 231 -0.07 -11.88 1.59
C GLU A 231 1.45 -12.07 1.43
N LEU A 232 1.86 -13.30 1.15
CA LEU A 232 3.26 -13.62 0.86
C LEU A 232 3.58 -13.14 -0.56
N LEU A 233 4.50 -12.18 -0.68
CA LEU A 233 5.06 -11.79 -1.96
C LEU A 233 6.13 -12.82 -2.33
N GLU A 234 5.84 -13.68 -3.30
CA GLU A 234 6.86 -14.46 -4.02
C GLU A 234 7.46 -13.53 -5.08
N LEU A 235 8.41 -12.68 -4.65
CA LEU A 235 9.22 -11.83 -5.53
C LEU A 235 10.42 -12.61 -6.09
#